data_AF-A0A7V1SLP1-F1
#
_entry.id   AF-A0A7V1SLP1-F1
#
_cell.length_a   1.000
_cell.length_b   1.000
_cell.length_c   1.000
_cell.angle_alpha   90.00
_cell.angle_beta   90.00
_cell.angle_gamma   90.00
#
_symmetry.space_group_name_H-M   'P 1'
#
loop_
_entity.id
_entity.type
_entity.pdbx_description
1 polymer ?
#
loop_
_entity_poly.entity_id
_entity_poly.type
_entity_poly.pdbx_seq_one_letter_code
_entity_poly.pdbx_strand_id
1 'polypeptide(L)'
;MTNQIPSHTPLGPELDDDDRIRISEIFQEDIVPRLMMMDARIGNINCDFAGENYKNWVLEFRSARSGLEIVNFEYDEESRSFSLPPRPLTGDVAKNV
;
A
#
# COMPACT_ATOMS: atom_id res chain seq x y z
N MET A 1 -29.87 -21.28 19.27
CA MET A 1 -29.98 -20.14 18.32
C MET A 1 -29.15 -19.00 18.91
N THR A 2 -27.89 -18.90 18.55
CA THR A 2 -26.99 -17.88 19.10
C THR A 2 -27.12 -16.65 18.21
N ASN A 3 -27.72 -15.59 18.74
CA ASN A 3 -27.75 -14.28 18.11
C ASN A 3 -26.31 -13.81 17.87
N GLN A 4 -25.87 -13.79 16.62
CA GLN A 4 -24.78 -12.91 16.22
C GLN A 4 -25.42 -11.64 15.68
N ILE A 5 -25.14 -10.56 16.39
CA ILE A 5 -25.44 -9.19 16.01
C ILE A 5 -24.50 -8.89 14.82
N PRO A 6 -24.96 -8.51 13.62
CA PRO A 6 -24.07 -7.91 12.63
C PRO A 6 -23.85 -6.46 13.06
N SER A 7 -23.08 -6.25 14.12
CA SER A 7 -22.64 -4.92 14.54
C SER A 7 -21.30 -4.63 13.88
N HIS A 8 -21.32 -4.34 12.59
CA HIS A 8 -20.34 -3.49 11.93
C HIS A 8 -21.05 -2.85 10.74
N THR A 9 -21.74 -1.74 11.00
CA THR A 9 -21.97 -0.73 9.97
C THR A 9 -20.90 0.32 10.21
N PRO A 10 -19.74 0.26 9.53
CA PRO A 10 -18.85 1.39 9.56
C PRO A 10 -19.52 2.51 8.76
N LEU A 11 -19.85 3.60 9.45
CA LEU A 11 -20.40 4.84 8.88
C LEU A 11 -19.31 5.67 8.16
N GLY A 12 -18.17 5.05 7.86
CA GLY A 12 -17.11 5.55 7.01
C GLY A 12 -16.41 4.39 6.30
N PRO A 13 -15.60 4.66 5.28
CA PRO A 13 -14.67 3.66 4.78
C PRO A 13 -13.72 3.32 5.93
N GLU A 14 -13.72 2.07 6.38
CA GLU A 14 -12.70 1.52 7.27
C GLU A 14 -11.99 0.38 6.55
N LEU A 15 -10.67 0.26 6.70
CA LEU A 15 -9.92 -0.89 6.20
C LEU A 15 -10.07 -2.03 7.22
N ASP A 16 -10.73 -3.10 6.80
CA ASP A 16 -10.76 -4.37 7.54
C ASP A 16 -9.36 -5.01 7.57
N ASP A 17 -9.15 -5.99 8.45
CA ASP A 17 -7.86 -6.68 8.56
C ASP A 17 -7.44 -7.33 7.23
N ASP A 18 -8.38 -7.87 6.45
CA ASP A 18 -8.12 -8.47 5.13
C ASP A 18 -7.61 -7.42 4.12
N ASP A 19 -8.22 -6.24 4.10
CA ASP A 19 -7.79 -5.14 3.25
C ASP A 19 -6.40 -4.65 3.63
N ARG A 20 -6.13 -4.53 4.94
CA ARG A 20 -4.81 -4.15 5.47
C ARG A 20 -3.74 -5.15 5.06
N ILE A 21 -4.03 -6.45 5.16
CA ILE A 21 -3.13 -7.52 4.73
C ILE A 21 -2.84 -7.37 3.24
N ARG A 22 -3.89 -7.26 2.41
CA ARG A 22 -3.75 -7.11 0.96
C ARG A 22 -2.92 -5.90 0.56
N ILE A 23 -3.20 -4.72 1.14
CA ILE A 23 -2.45 -3.50 0.86
C ILE A 23 -1.00 -3.67 1.31
N SER A 24 -0.76 -4.31 2.46
CA SER A 24 0.58 -4.54 2.98
C SER A 24 1.39 -5.48 2.11
N GLU A 25 0.80 -6.56 1.59
CA GLU A 25 1.46 -7.49 0.67
C GLU A 25 1.90 -6.77 -0.61
N ILE A 26 0.98 -6.05 -1.26
CA ILE A 26 1.29 -5.30 -2.49
C ILE A 26 2.31 -4.18 -2.20
N PHE A 27 2.20 -3.53 -1.04
CA PHE A 27 3.19 -2.53 -0.63
C PHE A 27 4.59 -3.14 -0.54
N GLN A 28 4.76 -4.25 0.16
CA GLN A 28 6.07 -4.91 0.33
C GLN A 28 6.64 -5.45 -0.99
N GLU A 29 5.80 -6.12 -1.80
CA GLU A 29 6.26 -6.75 -3.03
C GLU A 29 6.55 -5.76 -4.15
N ASP A 30 5.78 -4.66 -4.21
CA ASP A 30 5.75 -3.81 -5.39
C ASP A 30 6.18 -2.36 -5.10
N ILE A 31 5.71 -1.78 -4.00
CA ILE A 31 5.95 -0.37 -3.66
C ILE A 31 7.32 -0.17 -3.01
N VAL A 32 7.68 -1.01 -2.03
CA VAL A 32 8.97 -0.94 -1.32
C VAL A 32 10.18 -0.93 -2.26
N PRO A 33 10.33 -1.85 -3.23
CA PRO A 33 11.50 -1.82 -4.11
C PRO A 33 11.62 -0.51 -4.91
N ARG A 34 10.48 0.09 -5.31
CA ARG A 34 10.46 1.38 -6.03
C ARG A 34 10.80 2.57 -5.15
N LEU A 35 10.29 2.58 -3.91
CA LEU A 35 10.62 3.60 -2.93
C LEU A 35 12.10 3.53 -2.50
N MET A 36 12.64 2.31 -2.39
CA MET A 36 14.06 2.10 -2.11
C MET A 36 14.96 2.65 -3.21
N MET A 37 14.57 2.53 -4.49
CA MET A 37 15.32 3.16 -5.60
C MET A 37 15.38 4.68 -5.51
N MET A 38 14.42 5.29 -4.82
CA MET A 38 14.36 6.74 -4.59
C MET A 38 15.01 7.15 -3.26
N ASP A 39 15.70 6.24 -2.57
CA ASP A 39 16.24 6.45 -1.22
C ASP A 39 15.18 6.95 -0.22
N ALA A 40 13.92 6.52 -0.39
CA ALA A 40 12.82 6.92 0.48
C ALA A 40 13.05 6.38 1.90
N ARG A 41 13.00 7.26 2.89
CA ARG A 41 13.22 6.91 4.31
C ARG A 41 11.96 7.00 5.16
N ILE A 42 11.05 7.89 4.81
CA ILE A 42 9.78 8.09 5.50
C ILE A 42 8.89 8.86 4.53
N GLY A 43 7.61 8.56 4.53
CA GLY A 43 6.67 9.25 3.68
C GLY A 43 5.29 8.64 3.81
N ASN A 44 4.38 9.20 3.04
CA ASN A 44 3.05 8.66 2.86
C ASN A 44 2.83 8.35 1.38
N ILE A 45 2.03 7.33 1.10
CA ILE A 45 1.69 6.95 -0.26
C ILE A 45 0.25 6.51 -0.34
N ASN A 46 -0.40 6.95 -1.41
CA ASN A 46 -1.75 6.57 -1.73
C ASN A 46 -1.88 5.08 -2.07
N CYS A 47 -2.93 4.43 -1.56
CA CYS A 47 -3.18 3.00 -1.68
C CYS A 47 -3.86 2.58 -3.00
N ASP A 48 -4.02 3.47 -3.99
CA ASP A 48 -4.58 3.15 -5.32
C ASP A 48 -3.88 1.96 -6.00
N PHE A 49 -2.60 1.71 -5.68
CA PHE A 49 -1.86 0.54 -6.15
C PHE A 49 -2.48 -0.81 -5.75
N ALA A 50 -3.29 -0.85 -4.69
CA ALA A 50 -3.97 -2.05 -4.21
C ALA A 50 -5.38 -2.22 -4.81
N GLY A 51 -5.90 -1.18 -5.48
CA GLY A 51 -7.21 -1.14 -6.12
C GLY A 51 -7.92 0.20 -5.92
N GLU A 52 -8.88 0.50 -6.79
CA GLU A 52 -9.64 1.77 -6.80
C GLU A 52 -10.44 2.01 -5.50
N ASN A 53 -10.82 0.95 -4.78
CA ASN A 53 -11.49 1.05 -3.49
C ASN A 53 -10.60 1.70 -2.41
N TYR A 54 -9.28 1.66 -2.59
CA TYR A 54 -8.30 2.20 -1.65
C TYR A 54 -7.69 3.54 -2.11
N LYS A 55 -8.20 4.13 -3.20
CA LYS A 55 -7.66 5.37 -3.77
C LYS A 55 -7.77 6.60 -2.86
N ASN A 56 -8.62 6.55 -1.83
CA ASN A 56 -8.74 7.62 -0.83
C ASN A 56 -7.99 7.26 0.46
N TRP A 57 -7.30 6.12 0.48
CA TRP A 57 -6.47 5.72 1.60
C TRP A 57 -5.03 6.06 1.31
N VAL A 58 -4.35 6.52 2.34
CA VAL A 58 -2.95 6.88 2.34
C VAL A 58 -2.30 6.09 3.47
N LEU A 59 -1.29 5.30 3.15
CA LEU A 59 -0.49 4.66 4.17
C LEU A 59 0.73 5.52 4.48
N GLU A 60 1.09 5.62 5.75
CA GLU A 60 2.36 6.17 6.21
C GLU A 60 3.36 5.03 6.36
N PHE A 61 4.56 5.21 5.83
CA PHE A 61 5.65 4.26 5.92
C PHE A 61 6.91 4.92 6.45
N ARG A 62 7.77 4.10 7.07
CA ARG A 62 9.09 4.51 7.52
C ARG A 62 10.14 3.46 7.21
N SER A 63 11.39 3.89 7.16
CA SER A 63 12.55 3.04 7.10
C SER A 63 12.66 2.21 8.38
N ALA A 64 12.82 0.91 8.16
CA ALA A 64 13.03 -0.12 9.15
C ALA A 64 14.28 -0.94 8.78
N ARG A 65 14.71 -1.82 9.68
CA ARG A 65 15.93 -2.61 9.52
C ARG A 65 15.93 -3.51 8.28
N SER A 66 14.75 -3.97 7.86
CA SER A 66 14.57 -4.87 6.71
C SER A 66 13.92 -4.18 5.51
N GLY A 67 13.77 -2.85 5.54
CA GLY A 67 13.26 -2.08 4.41
C GLY A 67 12.33 -0.95 4.82
N LEU A 68 11.08 -0.97 4.35
CA LEU A 68 10.06 -0.02 4.76
C LEU A 68 8.94 -0.75 5.50
N GLU A 69 8.51 -0.22 6.64
CA GLU A 69 7.35 -0.71 7.39
C GLU A 69 6.20 0.29 7.30
N ILE A 70 4.98 -0.22 7.37
CA ILE A 70 3.76 0.59 7.41
C ILE A 70 3.51 0.97 8.87
N VAL A 71 3.37 2.28 9.12
CA VAL A 71 3.16 2.85 10.45
C VAL A 71 1.69 3.12 10.69
N ASN A 72 0.99 3.66 9.69
CA ASN A 72 -0.40 4.06 9.83
C ASN A 72 -1.16 4.00 8.49
N PHE A 73 -2.48 3.97 8.56
CA PHE A 73 -3.38 4.20 7.43
C PHE A 73 -4.28 5.39 7.76
N GLU A 74 -4.33 6.35 6.85
CA GLU A 74 -5.12 7.57 6.93
C GLU A 74 -6.08 7.62 5.75
N TYR A 75 -7.33 8.02 6.01
CA TYR A 75 -8.28 8.28 4.95
C TYR A 75 -8.24 9.76 4.59
N ASP A 76 -7.92 10.06 3.34
CA ASP A 76 -7.80 11.41 2.80
C ASP A 76 -8.54 11.49 1.46
N GLU A 77 -9.66 12.20 1.43
CA GLU A 77 -10.54 12.32 0.24
C GLU A 77 -9.91 13.13 -0.89
N GLU A 78 -8.93 13.97 -0.55
CA GLU A 78 -8.18 14.79 -1.49
C GLU A 78 -6.89 14.10 -1.97
N SER A 79 -6.67 12.86 -1.53
CA SER A 79 -5.43 12.14 -1.77
C SER A 79 -5.21 11.95 -3.25
N ARG A 80 -3.96 12.16 -3.66
CA ARG A 80 -3.54 12.00 -5.06
C ARG A 80 -2.56 10.86 -5.18
N SER A 81 -2.78 10.04 -6.19
CA SER A 81 -1.83 9.03 -6.59
C SER A 81 -0.54 9.70 -7.10
N PHE A 82 0.59 9.13 -6.69
CA PHE A 82 1.92 9.57 -7.11
C PHE A 82 2.52 8.54 -8.07
N SER A 83 3.12 9.01 -9.16
CA SER A 83 3.79 8.14 -10.12
C SER A 83 5.11 7.63 -9.55
N LEU A 84 5.12 6.36 -9.16
CA LEU A 84 6.35 5.66 -8.79
C LEU A 84 7.20 5.34 -10.03
N PRO A 85 8.53 5.15 -9.86
CA PRO A 85 9.39 4.72 -10.96
C PRO A 85 8.90 3.39 -11.52
N PRO A 86 9.22 3.06 -12.79
CA PRO A 86 8.82 1.79 -13.38
C PRO A 86 9.29 0.62 -12.51
N ARG A 87 8.50 -0.47 -12.50
CA ARG A 87 8.89 -1.69 -11.77
C ARG A 87 10.30 -2.12 -12.21
N PRO A 88 11.19 -2.49 -11.27
CA PRO A 88 12.44 -3.14 -11.64
C PRO A 88 12.13 -4.29 -12.60
N LEU A 89 12.69 -4.22 -13.81
CA LEU A 89 12.70 -5.37 -14.71
C LEU A 89 13.63 -6.41 -14.06
N THR A 90 13.08 -7.30 -13.25
CA THR A 90 13.82 -8.48 -12.79
C THR A 90 13.96 -9.43 -13.99
N GLY A 91 14.84 -9.10 -14.92
CA GLY A 91 15.12 -9.90 -16.11
C GLY A 91 15.14 -9.14 -17.42
N ASP A 92 16.09 -8.21 -17.58
CA ASP A 92 16.72 -8.01 -18.89
C ASP A 92 17.56 -9.25 -19.22
N VAL A 93 16.91 -10.37 -19.55
CA VAL A 93 17.57 -11.36 -20.41
C VAL A 93 17.76 -10.66 -21.74
N ALA A 94 18.97 -10.14 -21.92
CA ALA A 94 19.50 -9.70 -23.19
C ALA A 94 19.16 -10.75 -24.27
N LYS A 95 18.20 -10.42 -25.12
CA LYS A 95 17.94 -11.17 -26.36
C LYS A 95 18.73 -10.50 -27.48
N ASN A 96 20.05 -10.45 -27.33
CA ASN A 96 20.96 -10.01 -28.36
C ASN A 96 22.18 -10.93 -28.40
N VAL A 97 22.04 -12.07 -29.08
CA VAL A 97 23.04 -12.64 -30.01
C VAL A 97 22.39 -13.74 -30.84
#